data_AF-A0A9E4M2V2-F1
#
_entry.id   AF-A0A9E4M2V2-F1
#
_cell.length_a   1.000
_cell.length_b   1.000
_cell.length_c   1.000
_cell.angle_alpha   90.00
_cell.angle_beta   90.00
_cell.angle_gamma   90.00
#
_symmetry.space_group_name_H-M   'P 1'
#
loop_
_entity.id
_entity.type
_entity.pdbx_description
1 polymer ?
#
loop_
_entity_poly.entity_id
_entity_poly.type
_entity_poly.pdbx_seq_one_letter_code
_entity_poly.pdbx_strand_id
1 'polypeptide(L)' 'MAEVILGQSPPGRSYNTLGQGLPFFQGKAEFGKLHPAVRKWTTEPKKLAVKGDILLSVRAPVGPT' A
#
# COMPACT_ATOMS: atom_id res chain seq x y z
N MET A 1 17.56 15.28 5.56
CA MET A 1 16.65 15.45 4.40
C MET A 1 15.81 14.19 4.31
N ALA A 2 14.56 14.27 3.87
CA ALA A 2 13.67 13.11 3.71
C ALA A 2 13.24 13.00 2.25
N GLU A 3 13.20 11.79 1.72
CA GLU A 3 12.67 11.50 0.38
C GLU A 3 11.18 11.15 0.49
N VAL A 4 10.38 11.69 -0.42
CA VAL A 4 8.94 11.42 -0.48
C VAL A 4 8.64 10.59 -1.73
N ILE A 5 8.15 9.38 -1.53
CA ILE A 5 7.77 8.47 -2.61
C ILE A 5 6.25 8.42 -2.72
N LEU A 6 5.71 8.94 -3.83
CA LEU A 6 4.28 8.89 -4.11
C LEU A 6 3.87 7.51 -4.62
N GLY A 7 2.92 6.87 -3.93
CA GLY A 7 2.40 5.56 -4.30
C GLY A 7 1.63 5.60 -5.62
N GLN A 8 1.76 4.53 -6.41
CA GLN A 8 0.98 4.31 -7.63
C GLN A 8 0.36 2.91 -7.60
N SER A 9 -0.91 2.81 -7.98
CA SER A 9 -1.59 1.52 -8.05
C SER A 9 -1.11 0.71 -9.27
N PRO A 10 -0.72 -0.56 -9.09
CA PRO A 10 -0.45 -1.46 -10.20
C PRO A 10 -1.71 -1.76 -11.04
N PRO A 11 -1.57 -2.42 -12.19
CA PRO A 11 -2.71 -2.98 -12.93
C PRO A 11 -3.50 -3.96 -12.06
N GLY A 12 -4.84 -3.87 -12.05
CA GLY A 12 -5.69 -4.72 -11.21
C GLY A 12 -5.51 -6.23 -11.43
N ARG A 13 -5.13 -6.63 -12.66
CA ARG A 13 -4.81 -8.02 -13.02
C ARG A 13 -3.61 -8.61 -12.26
N SER A 14 -2.74 -7.77 -11.72
CA SER A 14 -1.54 -8.21 -10.98
C SER A 14 -1.85 -8.50 -9.50
N TYR A 15 -3.06 -8.16 -9.03
CA TYR A 15 -3.45 -8.33 -7.64
C TYR A 15 -3.82 -9.77 -7.34
N ASN A 16 -3.44 -10.24 -6.16
CA ASN A 16 -3.83 -11.55 -5.69
C ASN A 16 -3.89 -11.58 -4.16
N THR A 17 -4.57 -12.60 -3.62
CA THR A 17 -4.62 -12.92 -2.18
C THR A 17 -3.81 -14.19 -1.87
N LEU A 18 -3.10 -14.73 -2.86
CA LEU A 18 -2.34 -15.98 -2.77
C LEU A 18 -0.90 -15.78 -2.28
N GLY A 19 -0.51 -14.54 -1.96
CA GLY A 19 0.85 -14.25 -1.53
C GLY A 19 1.87 -14.12 -2.65
N GLN A 20 1.44 -14.03 -3.91
CA GLN A 20 2.36 -13.98 -5.05
C GLN A 20 2.90 -12.56 -5.26
N GLY A 21 4.23 -12.43 -5.27
CA GLY A 21 4.92 -11.16 -5.43
C GLY A 21 5.12 -10.44 -4.09
N LEU A 22 4.84 -9.13 -4.05
CA LEU A 22 5.07 -8.30 -2.86
C LEU A 22 3.75 -7.84 -2.22
N PRO A 23 3.72 -7.64 -0.89
CA PRO A 23 2.60 -7.01 -0.20
C PRO A 23 2.21 -5.68 -0.85
N PHE A 24 0.90 -5.48 -1.04
CA PHE A 24 0.35 -4.27 -1.62
C PHE A 24 -0.65 -3.61 -0.67
N PHE A 25 -0.40 -2.34 -0.34
CA PHE A 25 -1.24 -1.52 0.52
C PHE A 25 -1.87 -0.40 -0.32
N GLN A 26 -3.20 -0.38 -0.42
CA GLN A 26 -3.92 0.54 -1.31
C GLN A 26 -4.38 1.81 -0.55
N GLY A 27 -4.57 1.72 0.76
CA GLY A 27 -4.90 2.87 1.60
C GLY A 27 -5.23 2.50 3.04
N LYS A 28 -6.07 3.31 3.68
CA LYS A 28 -6.43 3.20 5.11
C LYS A 28 -6.92 1.81 5.52
N ALA A 29 -7.59 1.08 4.63
CA ALA A 29 -8.16 -0.24 4.95
C ALA A 29 -7.09 -1.27 5.39
N GLU A 30 -5.85 -1.10 4.92
CA GLU A 30 -4.74 -1.97 5.29
C GLU A 30 -3.92 -1.42 6.47
N PHE A 31 -4.17 -0.18 6.93
CA PHE A 31 -3.41 0.43 8.02
C PHE A 31 -4.00 -0.03 9.37
N GLY A 32 -3.20 -0.75 10.15
CA GLY A 32 -3.49 -1.05 11.56
C GLY A 32 -3.11 0.11 12.48
N LYS A 33 -3.14 -0.14 13.79
CA LYS A 33 -2.82 0.88 14.82
C LYS A 33 -1.36 1.37 14.76
N LEU A 34 -0.43 0.47 14.43
CA LEU A 34 1.02 0.76 14.37
C LEU A 34 1.65 0.34 13.05
N HIS A 35 1.25 -0.82 12.52
CA HIS A 35 1.76 -1.37 11.28
C HIS A 35 0.61 -1.74 10.35
N PRO A 36 0.80 -1.69 9.02
CA PRO A 36 -0.19 -2.19 8.10
C PRO A 36 -0.31 -3.72 8.19
N ALA A 37 -1.52 -4.23 7.96
CA ALA A 37 -1.79 -5.66 7.86
C ALA A 37 -1.82 -6.06 6.38
N VAL A 38 -1.03 -7.07 6.00
CA VAL A 38 -1.00 -7.55 4.62
C VAL A 38 -2.31 -8.28 4.31
N ARG A 39 -3.01 -7.80 3.28
CA ARG A 39 -4.26 -8.40 2.79
C ARG A 39 -4.22 -8.74 1.29
N LYS A 40 -3.38 -8.06 0.53
CA LYS A 40 -3.23 -8.20 -0.92
C LYS A 40 -1.76 -8.21 -1.28
N TRP A 41 -1.46 -8.83 -2.41
CA TRP A 41 -0.15 -8.85 -3.03
C TRP A 41 -0.26 -8.43 -4.49
N THR A 42 0.85 -7.98 -5.05
CA THR A 42 0.99 -7.70 -6.49
C THR A 42 2.25 -8.34 -7.05
N THR A 43 2.12 -8.93 -8.24
CA THR A 43 3.26 -9.44 -9.02
C THR A 43 3.95 -8.36 -9.86
N GLU A 44 3.35 -7.17 -9.98
CA GLU A 44 3.87 -6.05 -10.77
C GLU A 44 4.00 -4.76 -9.92
N PRO A 45 4.82 -4.75 -8.86
CA PRO A 45 4.97 -3.58 -8.00
C PRO A 45 5.52 -2.37 -8.77
N LYS A 46 4.94 -1.18 -8.55
CA LYS A 46 5.36 0.07 -9.21
C LYS A 46 6.22 0.97 -8.34
N LYS A 47 5.96 0.97 -7.04
CA LYS A 47 6.71 1.73 -6.02
C LYS A 47 6.87 0.83 -4.80
N LEU A 48 8.03 0.92 -4.18
CA LEU A 48 8.42 0.08 -3.05
C LEU A 48 8.66 0.97 -1.83
N ALA A 49 8.20 0.50 -0.69
CA ALA A 49 8.59 1.01 0.62
C ALA A 49 9.43 -0.08 1.28
N VAL A 50 10.53 0.31 1.91
CA VAL A 50 11.42 -0.59 2.62
C VAL A 50 11.14 -0.55 4.12
N LYS A 51 11.67 -1.53 4.86
CA LYS A 51 11.51 -1.57 6.30
C LYS A 51 12.10 -0.30 6.93
N GLY A 52 11.30 0.40 7.72
CA GLY A 52 11.68 1.66 8.37
C GLY A 52 11.06 2.90 7.72
N ASP A 53 10.53 2.78 6.51
CA ASP A 53 9.82 3.88 5.86
C ASP A 53 8.51 4.21 6.59
N ILE A 54 8.17 5.49 6.58
CA ILE A 54 6.90 5.98 7.12
C ILE A 54 5.86 5.96 6.00
N LEU A 55 4.79 5.20 6.19
CA LEU A 55 3.67 5.17 5.26
C LEU A 55 2.64 6.24 5.62
N LEU A 56 2.30 7.10 4.65
CA LEU A 56 1.31 8.17 4.82
C LEU A 56 0.12 7.94 3.89
N SER A 57 -1.10 7.93 4.44
CA SER A 57 -2.32 7.88 3.64
C SER A 57 -2.62 9.26 3.04
N VAL A 58 -2.53 9.38 1.72
CA VAL A 58 -2.77 10.64 0.99
C VAL A 58 -4.17 10.76 0.39
N ARG A 59 -5.03 9.73 0.54
CA ARG A 59 -6.43 9.79 0.13
C ARG A 59 -7.28 10.34 1.29
N ALA A 60 -8.06 11.38 1.00
CA ALA A 60 -9.09 11.86 1.91
C ALA A 60 -10.15 10.76 2.15
N PRO A 61 -10.83 10.73 3.32
CA PRO A 61 -12.10 10.02 3.41
C PRO A 61 -13.06 10.64 2.40
N VAL A 62 -13.48 9.86 1.41
CA VAL A 62 -14.58 10.24 0.50
C VAL A 62 -15.87 9.76 1.17
N GLY A 63 -16.55 10.66 1.87
CA GLY A 63 -17.88 10.47 2.48
C GLY A 63 -17.95 10.83 3.98
N PRO A 64 -19.01 11.53 4.46
CA PRO A 64 -19.21 11.84 5.87
C PRO A 64 -19.52 10.56 6.67
N THR A 65 -19.20 10.63 7.96
CA THR A 65 -19.63 9.71 9.03
C THR A 65 -21.11 9.35 8.97
#